data_AF-A0A2G2YUL0-F1
#
_entry.id   AF-A0A2G2YUL0-F1
#
_cell.length_a   1.000
_cell.length_b   1.000
_cell.length_c   1.000
_cell.angle_alpha   90.00
_cell.angle_beta   90.00
_cell.angle_gamma   90.00
#
_symmetry.space_group_name_H-M   'P 1'
#
loop_
_entity.id
_entity.type
_entity.pdbx_description
1 polymer ?
#
loop_
_entity_poly.entity_id
_entity_poly.type
_entity_poly.pdbx_seq_one_letter_code
_entity_poly.pdbx_strand_id
1 'polypeptide(L)'
;MIGEDETQRRKAHEKLCESLQQVVKDIDLVQEESKKIQDHKGRQASTWSLARDRSSEKLPNLEVSNNMVGRDKEKKRILQELRGGSSDEIKVIPIVRMGGIGKTTLAKQVFNHPLIQSHFDVHAWATITKE
;
A
#
# COMPACT_ATOMS: atom_id res chain seq x y z
N MET A 1 -12.94 -52.40 20.35
CA MET A 1 -13.14 -50.94 20.35
C MET A 1 -11.94 -50.16 19.77
N ILE A 2 -11.02 -50.77 19.00
CA ILE A 2 -9.82 -50.09 18.44
C ILE A 2 -10.00 -49.67 16.97
N GLY A 3 -10.87 -50.34 16.20
CA GLY A 3 -11.08 -50.04 14.77
C GLY A 3 -11.88 -48.76 14.46
N GLU A 4 -12.67 -48.25 15.41
CA GLU A 4 -13.48 -47.05 15.21
C GLU A 4 -12.65 -45.76 15.22
N ASP A 5 -11.60 -45.71 16.05
CA ASP A 5 -10.69 -44.56 16.17
C ASP A 5 -9.82 -44.37 14.91
N GLU A 6 -9.28 -45.46 14.36
CA GLU A 6 -8.50 -45.42 13.11
C GLU A 6 -9.36 -44.98 11.91
N THR A 7 -10.62 -45.41 11.88
CA THR A 7 -11.57 -45.05 10.82
C THR A 7 -11.95 -43.56 10.89
N GLN A 8 -12.17 -43.05 12.11
CA GLN A 8 -12.43 -41.63 12.35
C GLN A 8 -11.23 -40.76 11.93
N ARG A 9 -10.00 -41.18 12.27
CA ARG A 9 -8.76 -40.49 11.89
C ARG A 9 -8.56 -40.45 10.38
N ARG A 10 -8.83 -41.54 9.67
CA ARG A 10 -8.77 -41.58 8.19
C ARG A 10 -9.79 -40.63 7.57
N LYS A 11 -11.03 -40.63 8.07
CA LYS A 11 -12.09 -39.74 7.60
C LYS A 11 -11.78 -38.26 7.85
N ALA A 12 -11.16 -37.92 8.97
CA ALA A 12 -10.71 -36.56 9.25
C ALA A 12 -9.58 -36.12 8.30
N HIS A 13 -8.64 -37.03 8.00
CA HIS A 13 -7.55 -36.77 7.06
C HIS A 13 -8.06 -36.56 5.63
N GLU A 14 -9.03 -37.38 5.19
CA GLU A 14 -9.67 -37.25 3.88
C GLU A 14 -10.36 -35.90 3.73
N LYS A 15 -11.17 -35.50 4.72
CA LYS A 15 -11.82 -34.17 4.73
C LYS A 15 -10.82 -33.01 4.67
N LEU A 16 -9.69 -33.15 5.37
CA LEU A 16 -8.64 -32.13 5.33
C LEU A 16 -8.02 -32.04 3.94
N CYS A 17 -7.73 -33.18 3.29
CA CYS A 17 -7.20 -33.22 1.93
C CYS A 17 -8.18 -32.58 0.93
N GLU A 18 -9.47 -32.90 1.02
CA GLU A 18 -10.52 -32.29 0.18
C GLU A 18 -10.58 -30.77 0.37
N SER A 19 -10.56 -30.30 1.62
CA SER A 19 -10.59 -28.87 1.92
C SER A 19 -9.36 -28.13 1.40
N LEU A 20 -8.16 -28.74 1.50
CA LEU A 20 -6.93 -28.15 0.98
C LEU A 20 -6.95 -28.09 -0.55
N GLN A 21 -7.44 -29.14 -1.22
CA GLN A 21 -7.60 -29.14 -2.68
C GLN A 21 -8.59 -28.07 -3.15
N GLN A 22 -9.64 -27.80 -2.39
CA GLN A 22 -10.57 -26.72 -2.71
C GLN A 22 -9.90 -25.34 -2.62
N VAL A 23 -9.14 -25.08 -1.55
CA VAL A 23 -8.41 -23.81 -1.37
C VAL A 23 -7.41 -23.58 -2.51
N VAL A 24 -6.72 -24.62 -2.99
CA VAL A 24 -5.80 -24.50 -4.13
C VAL A 24 -6.55 -24.07 -5.40
N LYS A 25 -7.69 -24.71 -5.71
CA LYS A 25 -8.51 -24.35 -6.87
C LYS A 25 -9.03 -22.92 -6.79
N ASP A 26 -9.43 -22.48 -5.61
CA ASP A 26 -9.93 -21.12 -5.39
C ASP A 26 -8.82 -20.08 -5.58
N ILE A 27 -7.59 -20.39 -5.15
CA ILE A 27 -6.41 -19.53 -5.38
C ILE A 27 -6.11 -19.42 -6.87
N ASP A 28 -6.09 -20.54 -7.60
CA ASP A 28 -5.84 -20.55 -9.05
C ASP A 28 -6.90 -19.72 -9.80
N LEU A 29 -8.18 -19.85 -9.41
CA LEU A 29 -9.27 -19.07 -10.01
C LEU A 29 -9.11 -17.56 -9.78
N VAL A 30 -8.75 -17.14 -8.57
CA VAL A 30 -8.51 -15.73 -8.25
C VAL A 30 -7.34 -15.16 -9.04
N GLN A 31 -6.29 -15.97 -9.28
CA GLN A 31 -5.14 -15.56 -10.09
C GLN A 31 -5.51 -15.35 -11.56
N GLU A 32 -6.33 -16.22 -12.14
CA GLU A 32 -6.78 -16.09 -13.54
C GLU A 32 -7.72 -14.90 -13.75
N GLU A 33 -8.72 -14.71 -12.87
CA GLU A 33 -9.62 -13.55 -12.95
C GLU A 33 -8.87 -12.22 -12.77
N SER A 34 -7.80 -12.21 -11.96
CA SER A 34 -6.94 -11.04 -11.78
C SER A 34 -6.16 -10.64 -13.05
N LYS A 35 -5.80 -11.59 -13.91
CA LYS A 35 -5.10 -11.31 -15.18
C LYS A 35 -6.02 -10.61 -16.18
N LYS A 36 -7.29 -11.01 -16.25
CA LYS A 36 -8.30 -10.45 -17.17
C LYS A 36 -8.62 -8.98 -16.91
N ILE A 37 -8.48 -8.53 -15.66
CA ILE A 37 -8.66 -7.12 -15.27
C ILE A 37 -7.51 -6.24 -15.78
N GLN A 38 -6.32 -6.79 -16.04
CA GLN A 38 -5.16 -6.01 -16.49
C GLN A 38 -5.14 -5.77 -18.02
N ASP A 39 -5.97 -6.45 -18.81
CA ASP A 39 -5.95 -6.38 -20.28
C ASP A 39 -6.66 -5.15 -20.88
N HIS A 40 -7.27 -4.26 -20.08
CA HIS A 40 -7.88 -3.01 -20.58
C HIS A 40 -6.97 -1.77 -20.49
N LYS A 41 -5.64 -1.93 -20.32
CA LYS A 41 -4.68 -0.81 -20.43
C LYS A 41 -3.80 -0.88 -21.68
N GLY A 42 -4.36 -1.40 -22.78
CA GLY A 42 -3.81 -1.29 -24.13
C GLY A 42 -4.53 -0.23 -24.96
N ARG A 43 -3.87 0.92 -25.18
CA ARG A 43 -4.06 1.82 -26.34
C ARG A 43 -5.42 2.54 -26.49
N GLN A 44 -5.48 3.78 -26.02
CA GLN A 44 -6.19 4.87 -26.73
C GLN A 44 -5.17 5.99 -26.97
N ALA A 45 -4.52 5.91 -28.12
CA ALA A 45 -3.87 7.05 -28.75
C ALA A 45 -4.93 7.76 -29.57
N SER A 46 -5.54 8.82 -29.04
CA SER A 46 -6.20 9.82 -29.87
C SER A 46 -5.34 11.08 -29.86
N THR A 47 -4.52 11.15 -30.89
CA THR A 47 -3.84 12.33 -31.40
C THR A 47 -4.79 13.52 -31.45
N TRP A 48 -4.60 14.51 -30.58
CA TRP A 48 -4.95 15.89 -30.88
C TRP A 48 -3.65 16.65 -31.11
N SER A 49 -3.29 16.78 -32.38
CA SER A 49 -2.25 17.68 -32.81
C SER A 49 -2.83 19.09 -32.97
N LEU A 50 -1.96 20.08 -32.71
CA LEU A 50 -2.00 21.50 -33.12
C LEU A 50 -2.67 22.49 -32.13
N ALA A 51 -1.90 22.92 -31.13
CA ALA A 51 -1.43 24.30 -31.09
C ALA A 51 -0.13 24.37 -30.28
N ARG A 52 0.90 24.95 -30.90
CA ARG A 52 2.21 25.18 -30.31
C ARG A 52 2.09 26.41 -29.43
N ASP A 53 2.20 26.25 -28.11
CA ASP A 53 2.69 27.33 -27.28
C ASP A 53 3.61 26.85 -26.16
N ARG A 54 4.62 27.67 -25.91
CA ARG A 54 5.91 27.25 -25.36
C ARG A 54 5.97 27.56 -23.86
N SER A 55 6.06 26.51 -23.06
CA SER A 55 6.96 26.35 -21.89
C SER A 55 6.31 26.04 -20.53
N SER A 56 6.46 24.76 -20.17
CA SER A 56 6.46 24.12 -18.84
C SER A 56 5.12 23.89 -18.11
N GLU A 57 4.27 23.06 -18.72
CA GLU A 57 3.23 22.34 -17.98
C GLU A 57 3.82 21.09 -17.32
N LYS A 58 3.63 21.01 -16.00
CA LYS A 58 3.96 19.84 -15.17
C LYS A 58 3.30 18.59 -15.76
N LEU A 59 4.12 17.59 -16.07
CA LEU A 59 3.65 16.22 -16.33
C LEU A 59 2.74 15.76 -15.18
N PRO A 60 1.59 15.10 -15.46
CA PRO A 60 0.77 14.51 -14.42
C PRO A 60 1.61 13.48 -13.69
N ASN A 61 1.64 13.61 -12.36
CA ASN A 61 2.42 12.79 -11.44
C ASN A 61 2.34 11.30 -11.83
N LEU A 62 3.40 10.81 -12.46
CA LEU A 62 3.74 9.40 -12.37
C LEU A 62 4.00 9.18 -10.88
N GLU A 63 3.00 8.69 -10.14
CA GLU A 63 3.21 8.15 -8.80
C GLU A 63 4.12 6.93 -8.93
N VAL A 64 5.42 7.19 -9.12
CA VAL A 64 6.45 6.25 -8.73
C VAL A 64 6.20 6.02 -7.26
N SER A 65 5.63 4.87 -6.92
CA SER A 65 5.54 4.42 -5.54
C SER A 65 6.96 4.32 -5.03
N ASN A 66 7.44 5.40 -4.41
CA ASN A 66 8.81 5.51 -3.91
C ASN A 66 8.85 4.72 -2.61
N ASN A 67 8.82 3.40 -2.76
CA ASN A 67 8.70 2.44 -1.68
C ASN A 67 10.06 2.33 -1.00
N MET A 68 10.30 3.22 -0.04
CA MET A 68 11.42 3.13 0.88
C MET A 68 11.41 1.78 1.59
N VAL A 69 12.51 1.05 1.48
CA VAL A 69 12.75 -0.23 2.16
C VAL A 69 13.59 -0.01 3.43
N GLY A 70 13.46 -0.89 4.41
CA GLY A 70 14.33 -0.91 5.59
C GLY A 70 14.04 0.14 6.68
N ARG A 71 12.99 0.95 6.51
CA ARG A 71 12.55 1.96 7.49
C ARG A 71 11.17 1.69 8.07
N ASP A 72 10.67 0.46 7.94
CA ASP A 72 9.32 0.11 8.36
C ASP A 72 9.07 0.29 9.86
N LYS A 73 10.08 0.07 10.70
CA LYS A 73 9.99 0.31 12.15
C LYS A 73 9.76 1.80 12.46
N GLU A 74 10.51 2.68 11.81
CA GLU A 74 10.38 4.13 11.97
C GLU A 74 9.03 4.62 11.47
N LYS A 75 8.63 4.19 10.26
CA LYS A 75 7.31 4.46 9.69
C LYS A 75 6.19 4.02 10.63
N LYS A 76 6.25 2.77 11.14
CA LYS A 76 5.23 2.22 12.04
C LYS A 76 5.14 3.01 13.36
N ARG A 77 6.28 3.43 13.92
CA ARG A 77 6.30 4.26 15.13
C ARG A 77 5.60 5.59 14.91
N ILE A 78 5.93 6.31 13.84
CA ILE A 78 5.31 7.61 13.52
C ILE A 78 3.80 7.43 13.32
N LEU A 79 3.39 6.39 12.60
CA LEU A 79 1.97 6.06 12.38
C LEU A 79 1.21 5.80 13.70
N GLN A 80 1.84 5.17 14.68
CA GLN A 80 1.22 4.92 15.99
C GLN A 80 1.14 6.20 16.83
N GLU A 81 2.21 7.00 16.86
CA GLU A 81 2.23 8.25 17.62
C GLU A 81 1.19 9.25 17.12
N LEU A 82 1.04 9.38 15.79
CA LEU A 82 0.06 10.28 15.17
C LEU A 82 -1.39 9.88 15.44
N ARG A 83 -1.68 8.58 15.60
CA ARG A 83 -3.06 8.09 15.83
C ARG A 83 -3.43 7.87 17.30
N GLY A 84 -2.44 7.85 18.19
CA GLY A 84 -2.69 7.71 19.63
C GLY A 84 -3.11 9.04 20.26
N GLY A 85 -3.38 9.04 21.58
CA GLY A 85 -3.66 10.27 22.35
C GLY A 85 -5.09 10.81 22.20
N SER A 86 -5.36 11.94 22.84
CA SER A 86 -6.64 12.66 22.74
C SER A 86 -6.64 13.58 21.51
N SER A 87 -7.82 13.77 20.91
CA SER A 87 -8.01 14.65 19.74
C SER A 87 -7.54 16.10 19.95
N ASP A 88 -7.52 16.57 21.20
CA ASP A 88 -7.18 17.96 21.53
C ASP A 88 -5.67 18.18 21.75
N GLU A 89 -4.85 17.14 21.62
CA GLU A 89 -3.41 17.23 21.84
C GLU A 89 -2.65 17.59 20.55
N ILE A 90 -1.83 18.64 20.59
CA ILE A 90 -0.91 18.99 19.49
C ILE A 90 0.34 18.12 19.59
N LYS A 91 0.64 17.37 18.52
CA LYS A 91 1.81 16.50 18.43
C LYS A 91 2.81 16.97 17.39
N VAL A 92 4.08 16.99 17.77
CA VAL A 92 5.20 17.33 16.89
C VAL A 92 6.18 16.16 16.84
N ILE A 93 6.41 15.60 15.65
CA ILE A 93 7.30 14.45 15.43
C ILE A 93 8.47 14.88 14.53
N PRO A 94 9.63 15.25 15.09
CA PRO A 94 10.78 15.68 14.30
C PRO A 94 11.50 14.48 13.65
N ILE A 95 11.86 14.62 12.37
CA ILE A 95 12.71 13.65 11.65
C ILE A 95 14.10 14.26 11.46
N VAL A 96 15.05 13.89 12.31
CA VAL A 96 16.41 14.48 12.35
C VAL A 96 17.46 13.47 11.93
N ARG A 97 18.20 13.75 10.85
CA ARG A 97 19.36 12.99 10.33
C ARG A 97 20.15 13.81 9.30
N MET A 98 21.30 13.29 8.87
CA MET A 98 22.13 13.79 7.76
C MET A 98 21.34 13.96 6.44
N GLY A 99 21.87 14.79 5.52
CA GLY A 99 21.34 14.96 4.16
C GLY A 99 21.29 13.66 3.34
N GLY A 100 20.46 13.60 2.30
CA GLY A 100 20.39 12.45 1.37
C GLY A 100 19.79 11.15 1.91
N ILE A 101 19.60 11.00 3.23
CA ILE A 101 19.14 9.74 3.86
C ILE A 101 17.65 9.40 3.63
N GLY A 102 16.91 10.25 2.91
CA GLY A 102 15.50 10.02 2.60
C GLY A 102 14.49 10.51 3.65
N LYS A 103 14.82 11.50 4.50
CA LYS A 103 13.88 12.06 5.51
C LYS A 103 12.53 12.48 4.90
N THR A 104 12.60 13.25 3.82
CA THR A 104 11.41 13.71 3.09
C THR A 104 10.63 12.55 2.49
N THR A 105 11.32 11.50 2.05
CA THR A 105 10.68 10.28 1.53
C THR A 105 9.91 9.55 2.64
N LEU A 106 10.49 9.41 3.85
CA LEU A 106 9.79 8.82 4.99
C LEU A 106 8.56 9.64 5.38
N ALA A 107 8.69 10.97 5.46
CA ALA A 107 7.57 11.87 5.76
C ALA A 107 6.45 11.74 4.71
N LYS A 108 6.80 11.70 3.42
CA LYS A 108 5.82 11.51 2.33
C LYS A 108 5.09 10.16 2.43
N GLN A 109 5.80 9.08 2.76
CA GLN A 109 5.17 7.77 2.94
C GLN A 109 4.19 7.73 4.12
N VAL A 110 4.51 8.42 5.22
CA VAL A 110 3.58 8.54 6.36
C VAL A 110 2.38 9.41 5.98
N PHE A 111 2.63 10.56 5.35
CA PHE A 111 1.59 11.52 4.93
C PHE A 111 0.58 10.87 3.97
N ASN A 112 1.06 10.09 3.00
CA ASN A 112 0.22 9.37 2.04
C ASN A 112 -0.33 8.03 2.56
N HIS A 113 -0.05 7.66 3.81
CA HIS A 113 -0.50 6.39 4.34
C HIS A 113 -2.03 6.41 4.54
N PRO A 114 -2.79 5.40 4.09
CA PRO A 114 -4.26 5.40 4.20
C PRO A 114 -4.76 5.64 5.63
N LEU A 115 -4.11 5.02 6.62
CA LEU A 115 -4.44 5.21 8.04
C LEU A 115 -4.22 6.63 8.57
N ILE A 116 -3.40 7.45 7.91
CA ILE A 116 -3.20 8.86 8.28
C ILE A 116 -4.26 9.69 7.56
N GLN A 117 -4.41 9.48 6.24
CA GLN A 117 -5.43 10.15 5.44
C GLN A 117 -6.85 9.99 6.01
N SER A 118 -7.18 8.83 6.58
CA SER A 118 -8.47 8.58 7.21
C SER A 118 -8.60 9.11 8.64
N HIS A 119 -7.49 9.49 9.29
CA HIS A 119 -7.47 9.87 10.70
C HIS A 119 -7.64 11.37 10.91
N PHE A 120 -7.12 12.20 10.01
CA PHE A 120 -7.32 13.66 10.07
C PHE A 120 -8.25 14.13 8.96
N ASP A 121 -9.18 15.03 9.30
CA ASP A 121 -10.10 15.61 8.31
C ASP A 121 -9.36 16.45 7.26
N VAL A 122 -8.24 17.07 7.66
CA VAL A 122 -7.44 17.96 6.82
C VAL A 122 -5.96 17.62 6.96
N HIS A 123 -5.26 17.65 5.82
CA HIS A 123 -3.83 17.41 5.73
C HIS A 123 -3.19 18.42 4.78
N ALA A 124 -2.00 18.91 5.11
CA ALA A 124 -1.26 19.84 4.27
C ALA A 124 0.22 19.43 4.17
N TRP A 125 0.82 19.70 3.02
CA TRP A 125 2.26 19.54 2.80
C TRP A 125 2.84 20.86 2.30
N ALA A 126 3.90 21.34 2.96
CA ALA A 126 4.62 22.55 2.57
C ALA A 126 6.12 22.27 2.50
N THR A 127 6.78 22.96 1.56
CA THR A 127 8.25 22.99 1.46
C THR A 127 8.68 24.43 1.72
N ILE A 128 9.54 24.62 2.70
CA ILE A 128 10.11 25.93 3.04
C ILE A 128 11.56 25.94 2.59
N THR A 129 11.94 26.92 1.79
CA THR A 129 13.33 27.20 1.41
C THR A 129 13.77 28.49 2.09
N LYS A 130 15.06 28.59 2.47
CA LYS A 130 15.61 29.87 2.90
C LYS A 130 15.73 30.81 1.70
N GLU A 131 15.50 32.10 1.94
CA GLU A 131 15.89 33.17 1.02
C GLU A 131 17.43 33.27 0.91
#